data_AF-A0A7I9VLC4-F1
#
_entry.id   AF-A0A7I9VLC4-F1
#
_cell.length_a   1.000
_cell.length_b   1.000
_cell.length_c   1.000
_cell.angle_alpha   90.00
_cell.angle_beta   90.00
_cell.angle_gamma   90.00
#
_symmetry.space_group_name_H-M   'P 1'
#
loop_
_entity.id
_entity.type
_entity.pdbx_description
1 polymer ?
#
loop_
_entity_poly.entity_id
_entity_poly.type
_entity_poly.pdbx_seq_one_letter_code
_entity_poly.pdbx_strand_id
1 'polypeptide(L)' 'MNTELQEETTTRDLDLPGACVGCGGPLAARFSPGRAHGVCFTCHLVSELGLARSAEGVQLIQLPRAAA' A
#
# COMPACT_ATOMS: atom_id res chain seq x y z
N MET A 1 -24.35 22.94 19.67
CA MET A 1 -24.16 22.39 18.31
C MET A 1 -22.68 22.04 18.22
N ASN A 2 -22.32 20.83 18.67
CA ASN A 2 -20.93 20.39 18.73
C ASN A 2 -20.57 19.84 17.35
N THR A 3 -19.74 20.58 16.62
CA THR A 3 -19.17 20.12 15.36
C THR A 3 -18.08 19.12 15.71
N GLU A 4 -18.46 17.86 15.82
CA GLU A 4 -17.52 16.75 15.93
C GLU A 4 -16.72 16.72 14.63
N LEU A 5 -15.43 17.08 14.72
CA LEU A 5 -14.45 16.89 13.66
C LEU A 5 -14.36 15.39 13.40
N GLN A 6 -15.19 14.87 12.50
CA GLN A 6 -14.93 13.61 11.84
C GLN A 6 -13.63 13.80 11.07
N GLU A 7 -12.51 13.41 11.69
CA GLU A 7 -11.27 13.17 10.96
C GLU A 7 -11.55 12.06 9.95
N GLU A 8 -11.96 12.49 8.76
CA GLU A 8 -12.16 11.64 7.59
C GLU A 8 -10.82 10.95 7.33
N THR A 9 -10.69 9.73 7.87
CA THR A 9 -9.48 8.93 7.74
C THR A 9 -9.35 8.62 6.26
N THR A 10 -8.63 9.46 5.54
CA THR A 10 -8.55 9.42 4.08
C THR A 10 -7.75 8.19 3.70
N THR A 11 -8.45 7.08 3.49
CA THR A 11 -7.85 5.89 2.89
C THR A 11 -7.88 6.04 1.39
N ARG A 12 -6.75 5.75 0.75
CA ARG A 12 -6.65 5.72 -0.72
C ARG A 12 -6.27 4.34 -1.16
N ASP A 13 -7.04 3.81 -2.09
CA ASP A 13 -6.77 2.53 -2.73
C ASP A 13 -6.18 2.79 -4.13
N LEU A 14 -5.17 2.01 -4.50
CA LEU A 14 -4.48 2.09 -5.78
C LEU A 14 -4.20 0.68 -6.29
N ASP A 15 -4.63 0.39 -7.52
CA ASP A 15 -4.23 -0.82 -8.22
C ASP A 15 -2.92 -0.59 -8.97
N LEU A 16 -1.94 -1.46 -8.69
CA LEU A 16 -0.62 -1.41 -9.28
C LEU A 16 -0.41 -2.65 -10.17
N PRO A 17 -0.61 -2.54 -11.49
CA PRO A 17 -0.39 -3.64 -12.42
C PRO A 17 1.07 -4.09 -12.38
N GLY A 18 1.30 -5.40 -12.27
CA GLY A 18 2.65 -5.95 -12.36
C GLY A 18 3.56 -5.68 -11.15
N ALA A 19 3.03 -5.12 -10.06
CA ALA A 19 3.87 -4.59 -8.99
C ALA A 19 4.27 -5.62 -7.93
N CYS A 20 3.62 -6.79 -7.84
CA CYS A 20 3.93 -7.76 -6.79
C CYS A 20 5.36 -8.31 -6.92
N VAL A 21 6.20 -8.08 -5.91
CA VAL A 21 7.59 -8.61 -5.84
C VAL A 21 7.68 -10.14 -5.83
N GLY A 22 6.62 -10.85 -5.45
CA GLY A 22 6.61 -12.31 -5.38
C GLY A 22 6.34 -13.01 -6.71
N CYS A 23 5.38 -12.51 -7.49
CA CYS A 23 4.92 -13.19 -8.71
C CYS A 23 4.80 -12.29 -9.95
N GLY A 24 5.05 -10.98 -9.83
CA GLY A 24 4.82 -10.01 -10.90
C GLY A 24 3.33 -9.79 -11.21
N GLY A 25 2.41 -10.25 -10.36
CA GLY A 25 0.97 -10.02 -10.49
C GLY A 25 0.53 -8.63 -10.07
N PRO A 26 -0.77 -8.29 -10.26
CA PRO A 26 -1.34 -7.04 -9.77
C PRO A 26 -1.29 -6.96 -8.25
N LEU A 27 -1.05 -5.75 -7.74
CA LEU A 27 -1.02 -5.44 -6.31
C LEU A 27 -2.06 -4.38 -6.00
N ALA A 28 -3.04 -4.72 -5.16
CA ALA A 28 -3.95 -3.75 -4.58
C ALA A 28 -3.28 -3.12 -3.37
N ALA A 29 -3.01 -1.82 -3.43
CA ALA A 29 -2.37 -1.05 -2.38
C ALA A 29 -3.39 -0.17 -1.66
N ARG A 30 -3.40 -0.23 -0.33
CA ARG A 30 -4.19 0.65 0.53
C ARG A 30 -3.26 1.53 1.36
N PHE A 31 -3.48 2.83 1.28
CA PHE A 31 -2.79 3.85 2.05
C PHE A 31 -3.73 4.40 3.12
N SER A 32 -3.21 4.47 4.34
CA SER A 32 -3.86 5.07 5.50
C SER A 32 -2.85 6.00 6.20
N PRO A 33 -3.30 6.97 7.01
CA PRO A 33 -2.38 7.79 7.78
C PRO A 33 -1.38 6.94 8.58
N GLY A 34 -0.09 7.09 8.26
CA GLY A 34 1.01 6.38 8.94
C GLY A 34 1.23 4.91 8.55
N ARG A 35 0.40 4.30 7.68
CA ARG A 35 0.59 2.90 7.25
C ARG A 35 0.12 2.66 5.82
N ALA A 36 0.81 1.77 5.12
CA ALA A 36 0.37 1.30 3.81
C ALA A 36 0.61 -0.21 3.67
N HIS A 37 -0.32 -0.89 3.01
CA HIS A 37 -0.28 -2.34 2.82
C HIS A 37 -0.67 -2.69 1.39
N GLY A 38 -0.07 -3.76 0.87
CA GLY A 38 -0.36 -4.30 -0.45
C GLY A 38 -0.78 -5.75 -0.34
N VAL A 39 -1.76 -6.14 -1.15
CA VAL A 39 -2.19 -7.53 -1.32
C VAL A 39 -2.16 -7.90 -2.79
N CYS A 40 -1.48 -8.99 -3.12
CA CYS A 40 -1.53 -9.56 -4.47
C CYS A 40 -2.62 -10.63 -4.53
N PHE A 41 -3.65 -10.44 -5.35
CA PHE A 41 -4.73 -11.43 -5.48
C PHE A 41 -4.34 -12.67 -6.28
N THR A 42 -3.16 -12.70 -6.92
CA THR A 42 -2.68 -13.87 -7.67
C THR A 42 -1.93 -14.85 -6.77
N CYS A 43 -0.94 -14.38 -6.01
CA CYS A 43 -0.12 -15.22 -5.14
C CYS A 43 -0.47 -15.08 -3.65
N HIS A 44 -1.45 -14.26 -3.32
CA HIS A 44 -1.90 -13.96 -1.95
C HIS A 44 -0.81 -13.38 -1.04
N LEU A 45 0.29 -12.86 -1.61
CA LEU A 45 1.33 -12.17 -0.85
C LEU A 45 0.76 -10.89 -0.24
N VAL A 46 0.91 -10.76 1.07
CA VAL A 46 0.62 -9.54 1.82
C VAL A 46 1.95 -8.89 2.21
N SER A 47 2.10 -7.61 1.90
CA SER A 47 3.32 -6.85 2.19
C SER A 47 2.99 -5.52 2.84
N GLU A 48 3.83 -5.09 3.78
CA GLU A 48 3.86 -3.68 4.18
C GLU A 48 4.48 -2.85 3.06
N LEU A 49 3.97 -1.63 2.86
CA LEU A 49 4.43 -0.73 1.81
C LEU A 49 5.11 0.48 2.46
N GLY A 50 6.38 0.68 2.10
CA GLY A 50 7.10 1.93 2.35
C GLY A 50 6.93 2.89 1.18
N LEU A 51 7.01 4.19 1.48
CA LEU A 51 7.10 5.24 0.48
C LEU A 51 8.44 5.96 0.65
N ALA A 52 9.16 6.13 -0.46
CA ALA A 52 10.38 6.91 -0.53
C ALA A 52 10.25 7.97 -1.64
N ARG A 53 10.92 9.10 -1.48
CA ARG A 53 11.08 10.06 -2.59
C ARG A 53 12.29 9.65 -3.42
N SER A 54 12.13 9.62 -4.74
CA SER A 54 13.24 9.50 -5.70
C SER A 54 13.34 10.77 -6.53
N ALA A 55 14.37 10.88 -7.38
CA ALA A 55 14.53 12.03 -8.27
C ALA A 55 13.38 12.14 -9.30
N GLU A 56 12.73 11.01 -9.59
CA GLU A 56 11.66 10.84 -10.57
C GLU A 56 10.26 10.93 -9.94
N GLY A 57 10.16 11.05 -8.61
CA GLY A 57 8.90 11.19 -7.90
C GLY A 57 8.82 10.37 -6.62
N VAL A 58 7.80 9.52 -6.52
CA VAL A 58 7.55 8.68 -5.34
C VAL A 58 7.77 7.22 -5.71
N GLN A 59 8.66 6.57 -4.98
CA GLN A 59 8.91 5.14 -5.06
C GLN A 59 8.16 4.41 -3.96
N LEU A 60 7.61 3.26 -4.32
CA LEU A 60 6.86 2.39 -3.44
C LEU A 60 7.70 1.12 -3.20
N ILE A 61 7.97 0.82 -1.94
CA ILE A 61 8.87 -0.26 -1.52
C ILE A 61 8.01 -1.34 -0.87
N GLN A 62 8.00 -2.55 -1.42
CA GLN A 62 7.37 -3.68 -0.77
C GLN A 62 8.34 -4.29 0.25
N LEU A 63 7.91 -4.36 1.50
CA LEU A 63 8.59 -5.09 2.56
C LEU A 63 7.84 -6.42 2.72
N PRO A 64 8.20 -7.48 1.97
CA PRO A 64 7.55 -8.77 2.11
C PRO A 64 7.75 -9.24 3.53
N ARG A 65 6.65 -9.43 4.26
CA ARG A 65 6.73 -10.08 5.56
C ARG A 65 7.12 -11.53 5.29
N ALA A 66 8.31 -11.93 5.72
CA ALA A 66 8.71 -13.33 5.66
C ALA A 66 7.61 -14.17 6.33
N ALA A 67 7.13 -15.20 5.64
CA ALA A 67 6.27 -16.20 6.26
C ALA A 67 7.04 -16.77 7.46
N ALA A 68 6.48 -16.61 8.65
CA ALA A 68 7.01 -17.19 9.87
C ALA A 68 6.83 -18.71 9.88
#